data_AF-A0A7C5XHL9-F1
#
_entry.id   AF-A0A7C5XHL9-F1
#
_cell.length_a   1.000
_cell.length_b   1.000
_cell.length_c   1.000
_cell.angle_alpha   90.00
_cell.angle_beta   90.00
_cell.angle_gamma   90.00
#
_symmetry.space_group_name_H-M   'P 1'
#
loop_
_entity.id
_entity.type
_entity.pdbx_description
1 polymer ?
#
loop_
_entity_poly.entity_id
_entity_poly.type
_entity_poly.pdbx_seq_one_letter_code
_entity_poly.pdbx_strand_id
1 'polypeptide(L)'
;MYIKAKCLSELINIKPITYDDLRKNILNIFTQRVYIPKSIRRYPDRTKVFIYLLKCEHVYQYIVTSLGCIARLPKTNMLHGFYAELINIASDNMY
;
A
#
# COMPACT_ATOMS: atom_id res chain seq x y z
N MET A 1 -33.55 -23.91 6.32
CA MET A 1 -32.48 -23.40 5.44
C MET A 1 -31.75 -22.32 6.21
N TYR A 2 -30.62 -22.63 6.85
CA TYR A 2 -29.93 -21.68 7.71
C TYR A 2 -29.21 -20.65 6.83
N ILE A 3 -29.62 -19.38 6.94
CA ILE A 3 -28.89 -18.27 6.34
C ILE A 3 -27.60 -18.14 7.15
N LYS A 4 -26.50 -18.71 6.64
CA LYS A 4 -25.17 -18.42 7.16
C LYS A 4 -24.96 -16.92 7.04
N ALA A 5 -24.77 -16.23 8.16
CA ALA A 5 -24.35 -14.84 8.16
C ALA A 5 -23.03 -14.75 7.38
N LYS A 6 -23.05 -14.14 6.20
CA LYS A 6 -21.83 -13.86 5.45
C LYS A 6 -21.12 -12.72 6.16
N CYS A 7 -19.83 -12.88 6.44
CA CYS A 7 -19.02 -11.79 6.98
C CYS A 7 -19.04 -10.62 6.01
N LEU A 8 -19.04 -9.39 6.53
CA LEU A 8 -19.04 -8.15 5.72
C LEU A 8 -17.85 -8.12 4.74
N SER A 9 -16.73 -8.75 5.11
CA SER A 9 -15.55 -8.96 4.27
C SER A 9 -15.80 -9.81 3.02
N GLU A 10 -16.84 -10.67 2.99
CA GLU A 10 -17.25 -11.44 1.82
C GLU A 10 -18.17 -10.65 0.89
N LEU A 11 -18.83 -9.61 1.41
CA LEU A 11 -19.75 -8.74 0.66
C LEU A 11 -19.02 -7.52 0.09
N ILE A 12 -18.02 -7.02 0.80
CA ILE A 12 -17.18 -5.91 0.36
C ILE A 12 -16.07 -6.48 -0.53
N ASN A 13 -16.15 -6.24 -1.84
CA ASN A 13 -15.15 -6.66 -2.81
C ASN A 13 -13.87 -5.79 -2.77
N ILE A 14 -13.45 -5.38 -1.57
CA ILE A 14 -12.24 -4.59 -1.32
C ILE A 14 -11.31 -5.51 -0.55
N LYS A 15 -10.39 -6.16 -1.26
CA LYS A 15 -9.33 -6.94 -0.62
C LYS A 15 -8.36 -5.96 0.04
N PRO A 16 -8.16 -6.03 1.38
CA PRO A 16 -7.15 -5.23 2.03
C PRO A 16 -5.78 -5.58 1.45
N ILE A 17 -4.94 -4.58 1.22
CA ILE A 17 -3.56 -4.79 0.79
C ILE A 17 -2.83 -5.54 1.90
N THR A 18 -2.35 -6.75 1.59
CA THR A 18 -1.56 -7.54 2.53
C THR A 18 -0.08 -7.15 2.50
N TYR A 19 0.68 -7.57 3.51
CA TYR A 19 2.13 -7.41 3.51
C TYR A 19 2.78 -8.11 2.31
N ASP A 20 2.30 -9.30 1.94
CA ASP A 20 2.84 -10.06 0.80
C ASP A 20 2.55 -9.36 -0.53
N ASP A 21 1.37 -8.75 -0.68
CA ASP A 21 1.04 -7.92 -1.84
C ASP A 21 1.97 -6.71 -1.93
N LEU A 22 2.19 -6.00 -0.82
CA LEU A 22 3.14 -4.88 -0.75
C LEU A 22 4.55 -5.33 -1.15
N ARG A 23 5.04 -6.42 -0.56
CA ARG A 23 6.37 -6.96 -0.84
C ARG A 23 6.54 -7.30 -2.31
N LYS A 24 5.56 -8.00 -2.89
CA LYS A 24 5.56 -8.38 -4.31
C LYS A 24 5.59 -7.15 -5.21
N ASN A 25 4.77 -6.14 -4.91
CA ASN A 25 4.70 -4.91 -5.69
C ASN A 25 6.00 -4.10 -5.60
N ILE A 26 6.58 -3.97 -4.40
CA ILE A 26 7.88 -3.30 -4.19
C ILE A 26 8.97 -3.97 -5.03
N LEU A 27 9.06 -5.31 -4.99
CA LEU A 27 10.05 -6.04 -5.78
C LEU A 27 9.83 -5.81 -7.28
N ASN A 28 8.59 -5.83 -7.74
CA ASN A 28 8.26 -5.58 -9.14
C ASN A 28 8.73 -4.17 -9.55
N ILE A 29 8.39 -3.13 -8.79
CA ILE A 29 8.84 -1.75 -9.02
C ILE A 29 10.36 -1.65 -9.05
N PHE A 30 11.05 -2.29 -8.09
CA PHE A 30 12.50 -2.25 -8.03
C PHE A 30 13.17 -2.92 -9.25
N THR A 31 12.53 -3.94 -9.84
CA THR A 31 13.06 -4.61 -11.04
C THR A 31 12.81 -3.85 -12.34
N GLN A 32 11.89 -2.87 -12.35
CA GLN A 32 11.57 -2.10 -13.55
C GLN A 32 12.79 -1.33 -14.08
N ARG A 33 12.77 -1.11 -15.40
CA ARG A 33 13.78 -0.28 -16.06
C ARG A 33 13.52 1.19 -15.76
N VAL A 34 14.56 1.91 -15.36
CA VAL A 34 14.52 3.35 -15.10
C VAL A 34 15.16 4.11 -16.25
N TYR A 35 14.58 5.27 -16.57
CA TYR A 35 15.15 6.17 -17.57
C TYR A 35 16.40 6.86 -17.02
N ILE A 36 17.45 6.96 -17.84
CA ILE A 36 18.71 7.59 -17.47
C ILE A 36 19.01 8.71 -18.47
N PRO A 37 19.22 9.95 -18.00
CA PRO A 37 19.65 11.06 -18.85
C PRO A 37 20.96 10.77 -19.58
N LYS A 38 21.05 11.20 -20.84
CA LYS A 38 22.27 11.03 -21.67
C LYS A 38 23.52 11.65 -21.04
N SER A 39 23.37 12.72 -20.24
CA SER A 39 24.45 13.40 -19.52
C SER A 39 25.13 12.49 -18.50
N ILE A 40 24.35 11.68 -17.77
CA ILE A 40 24.84 10.77 -16.73
C ILE A 40 25.40 9.49 -17.36
N ARG A 41 24.77 9.02 -18.45
CA ARG A 41 25.14 7.79 -19.16
C ARG A 41 26.58 7.78 -19.69
N ARG A 42 27.20 8.95 -19.85
CA ARG A 42 28.62 9.10 -20.22
C ARG A 42 29.58 8.63 -19.12
N TYR A 43 29.12 8.50 -17.87
CA TYR A 43 29.92 8.10 -16.71
C TYR A 43 29.41 6.76 -16.17
N PRO A 44 30.05 5.63 -16.51
CA PRO A 44 29.51 4.30 -16.21
C PRO A 44 29.38 4.02 -14.71
N ASP A 45 30.32 4.48 -13.89
CA ASP A 45 30.27 4.28 -12.43
C ASP A 45 29.15 5.07 -11.78
N ARG A 46 28.96 6.33 -12.19
CA ARG A 46 27.86 7.18 -11.71
C ARG A 46 26.51 6.69 -12.18
N THR A 47 26.45 6.08 -13.37
CA THR A 47 25.22 5.52 -13.94
C THR A 47 24.66 4.42 -13.06
N LYS A 48 25.50 3.50 -12.56
CA LYS A 48 25.05 2.42 -11.65
C LYS A 48 24.44 2.98 -10.37
N VAL A 49 25.13 3.90 -9.72
CA VAL A 49 24.64 4.53 -8.47
C VAL A 49 23.32 5.28 -8.71
N PHE A 50 23.23 6.01 -9.82
CA PHE A 50 22.02 6.75 -10.19
C PHE A 50 20.82 5.84 -10.44
N ILE A 51 21.03 4.68 -11.08
CA ILE A 51 19.97 3.66 -11.26
C ILE A 51 19.44 3.20 -9.90
N TYR A 52 20.34 2.87 -8.96
CA TYR A 52 19.92 2.42 -7.63
C TYR A 52 19.15 3.51 -6.88
N LEU A 53 19.60 4.76 -6.95
CA LEU A 53 18.91 5.89 -6.33
C LEU A 53 17.48 6.05 -6.87
N LEU A 54 17.30 6.07 -8.20
CA LEU A 54 15.97 6.18 -8.81
C LEU A 54 15.05 5.01 -8.42
N LYS A 55 15.59 3.78 -8.39
CA LYS A 55 14.81 2.60 -7.97
C LYS A 55 14.34 2.71 -6.52
N CYS A 56 15.23 3.14 -5.62
CA CYS A 56 14.88 3.37 -4.22
C CYS A 56 13.83 4.48 -4.07
N GLU A 57 13.95 5.55 -4.85
CA GLU A 57 12.99 6.65 -4.85
C GLU A 57 11.58 6.17 -5.29
N HIS A 58 11.48 5.41 -6.37
CA HIS A 58 10.20 4.85 -6.83
C HIS A 58 9.57 3.91 -5.80
N VAL A 59 10.37 3.06 -5.15
CA VAL A 59 9.91 2.20 -4.07
C VAL A 59 9.40 3.03 -2.89
N TYR A 60 10.15 4.06 -2.48
CA TYR A 60 9.74 4.94 -1.40
C TYR A 60 8.42 5.66 -1.71
N GLN A 61 8.28 6.22 -2.90
CA GLN A 61 7.05 6.89 -3.35
C GLN A 61 5.84 5.94 -3.29
N TYR A 62 6.02 4.69 -3.73
CA TYR A 62 4.96 3.68 -3.65
C TYR A 62 4.57 3.34 -2.20
N ILE A 63 5.55 3.13 -1.32
CA ILE A 63 5.31 2.84 0.10
C ILE A 63 4.56 3.99 0.76
N VAL A 64 5.05 5.24 0.60
CA VAL A 64 4.43 6.42 1.21
C VAL A 64 3.01 6.63 0.70
N THR A 65 2.77 6.43 -0.60
CA THR A 65 1.42 6.56 -1.17
C THR A 65 0.48 5.52 -0.58
N SER A 66 0.93 4.27 -0.46
CA SER A 66 0.14 3.16 0.10
C SER A 66 -0.17 3.39 1.58
N LEU A 67 0.83 3.76 2.37
CA LEU A 67 0.65 4.09 3.79
C LEU A 67 -0.17 5.35 4.00
N GLY A 68 -0.04 6.34 3.12
CA GLY A 68 -0.83 7.57 3.14
C GLY A 68 -2.32 7.31 2.93
N CYS A 69 -2.69 6.33 2.10
CA CYS A 69 -4.08 5.89 1.98
C CYS A 69 -4.63 5.33 3.30
N ILE A 70 -3.83 4.52 4.01
CA ILE A 70 -4.20 3.96 5.31
C ILE A 70 -4.31 5.08 6.36
N ALA A 71 -3.34 6.00 6.40
CA ALA A 71 -3.32 7.10 7.37
C ALA A 71 -4.47 8.10 7.20
N ARG A 72 -5.06 8.19 5.99
CA ARG A 72 -6.24 9.03 5.71
C ARG A 72 -7.56 8.40 6.11
N LEU A 73 -7.58 7.13 6.53
CA LEU A 73 -8.80 6.52 7.06
C LEU A 73 -9.25 7.27 8.32
N PRO A 74 -10.56 7.51 8.49
CA PRO A 74 -11.06 8.19 9.66
C PRO A 74 -10.75 7.36 10.90
N LYS A 75 -10.25 8.02 11.94
CA LYS A 75 -10.04 7.38 13.24
C LYS A 75 -11.40 7.06 13.86
N THR A 76 -11.51 5.93 14.54
CA THR A 76 -12.77 5.48 15.19
C THR A 76 -13.33 6.53 16.15
N ASN A 77 -12.46 7.25 16.87
CA ASN A 77 -12.85 8.34 17.78
C ASN A 77 -13.34 9.63 17.09
N MET A 78 -13.13 9.78 15.78
CA MET A 78 -13.60 10.93 14.99
C MET A 78 -14.91 10.63 14.25
N LEU A 79 -15.38 9.39 14.29
CA LEU A 79 -16.64 8.97 13.68
C LEU A 79 -17.81 9.14 14.65
N HIS A 80 -19.01 9.30 14.09
CA HIS A 80 -20.24 9.24 14.89
C HIS A 80 -20.38 7.86 15.55
N GLY A 81 -20.89 7.80 16.78
CA GLY A 81 -20.91 6.59 17.62
C GLY A 81 -21.48 5.35 16.91
N PHE A 82 -22.56 5.53 16.14
CA PHE A 82 -23.14 4.48 15.30
C PHE A 82 -22.12 3.82 14.34
N TYR A 83 -21.33 4.63 13.61
CA TYR A 83 -20.35 4.10 12.66
C TYR A 83 -19.12 3.52 13.37
N ALA A 84 -18.73 4.09 14.51
CA ALA A 84 -17.64 3.55 15.33
C ALA A 84 -17.98 2.16 15.88
N GLU A 85 -19.21 1.97 16.40
CA GLU A 85 -19.69 0.67 16.85
C GLU A 85 -19.72 -0.37 15.73
N LEU A 86 -20.20 0.01 14.54
CA LEU A 86 -20.19 -0.89 13.38
C LEU A 86 -18.77 -1.33 13.00
N ILE A 87 -17.80 -0.44 13.03
CA ILE A 87 -16.40 -0.78 12.73
C ILE A 87 -15.81 -1.69 13.82
N ASN A 88 -16.08 -1.41 15.09
CA ASN A 88 -15.59 -2.24 16.21
C ASN A 88 -16.17 -3.66 16.13
N ILE A 89 -17.46 -3.79 15.84
CA ILE A 89 -18.12 -5.10 15.64
C ILE A 89 -17.53 -5.80 14.41
N ALA A 90 -17.37 -5.09 13.29
CA ALA A 90 -16.84 -5.68 12.06
C ALA A 90 -15.36 -6.08 12.15
N SER A 91 -14.62 -5.51 13.10
CA SER A 91 -13.19 -5.76 13.30
C SER A 91 -12.89 -6.63 14.52
N ASP A 92 -13.88 -7.26 15.15
CA ASP A 92 -13.72 -8.04 16.39
C ASP A 92 -12.97 -7.27 17.49
N ASN A 93 -13.25 -5.96 17.63
CA ASN A 93 -12.57 -5.05 18.56
C ASN A 93 -11.04 -5.00 18.39
N MET A 94 -10.50 -5.31 17.20
CA MET A 94 -9.07 -5.19 16.93
C MET A 94 -8.62 -3.75 16.59
N TYR A 95 -9.57 -2.81 16.47
CA TYR A 95 -9.32 -1.38 16.24
C TYR A 95 -9.46 -0.53 17.50
#